data_AF-Q0GE19-F1
#
_entry.id   AF-Q0GE19-F1
#
_cell.length_a   1.000
_cell.length_b   1.000
_cell.length_c   1.000
_cell.angle_alpha   90.00
_cell.angle_beta   90.00
_cell.angle_gamma   90.00
#
_symmetry.space_group_name_H-M   'P 1'
#
loop_
_entity.id
_entity.type
_entity.pdbx_description
1 polymer ?
#
loop_
_entity_poly.entity_id
_entity_poly.type
_entity_poly.pdbx_seq_one_letter_code
_entity_poly.pdbx_strand_id
1 'polypeptide(L)'
;MRLLERMRKDWFMVGIVLAIAGAKLEPSIGVNGGPLKPEITVSYIAVATIFFNSGLSLKTEELTSALVHLKLHLFIQIFTLAFFPATIWLFLQLLSITPINEWLLKGLQTVGCMPPPVSSAVILTKAVGGNEAAAIFNSAFGSFLGIVITPLLLLLFLGSSSSVPFTSIFSQLFMTVVVPLIIGQIVRRYIKDWLERKKPPFGAISSSVLLMIIYTTFCDTFSNPNIDLDKFSLVLILFIIFSIQLSFMLLTFIFSTRNNSGFTPADTVAIIFCSTHKSLTLGIPMLKIVFAGHEHLSLISVPLLIYHPAQILLGSVLVPTIKSWMVSRQKGVKLTRPTV
;
A
#
# COMPACT_ATOMS: atom_id res chain seq x y z
N MET A 1 15.03 -19.57 20.25
CA MET A 1 14.73 -18.13 20.51
C MET A 1 14.81 -17.27 19.25
N ARG A 2 15.89 -17.31 18.45
CA ARG A 2 16.02 -16.49 17.21
C ARG A 2 14.87 -16.66 16.20
N LEU A 3 14.32 -17.86 16.03
CA LEU A 3 13.22 -18.09 15.08
C LEU A 3 11.91 -17.43 15.54
N LEU A 4 11.53 -17.62 16.81
CA LEU A 4 10.35 -17.01 17.43
C LEU A 4 10.43 -15.48 17.45
N GLU A 5 11.61 -14.91 17.71
CA GLU A 5 11.81 -13.45 17.65
C GLU A 5 11.69 -12.91 16.22
N ARG A 6 12.19 -13.65 15.23
CA ARG A 6 12.06 -13.30 13.81
C ARG A 6 10.62 -13.43 13.33
N MET A 7 9.92 -14.48 13.72
CA MET A 7 8.48 -14.65 13.49
C MET A 7 7.64 -13.57 14.14
N ARG A 8 8.01 -13.08 15.34
CA ARG A 8 7.31 -11.95 15.97
C ARG A 8 7.55 -10.63 15.21
N LYS A 9 8.74 -10.46 14.64
CA LYS A 9 9.10 -9.28 13.83
C LYS A 9 8.36 -9.27 12.50
N ASP A 10 8.19 -10.43 11.89
CA ASP A 10 7.54 -10.63 10.59
C ASP A 10 6.18 -11.35 10.71
N TRP A 11 5.49 -11.19 11.85
CA TRP A 11 4.27 -11.95 12.19
C TRP A 11 3.18 -11.81 11.13
N PHE A 12 3.13 -10.66 10.48
CA PHE A 12 2.18 -10.37 9.42
C PHE A 12 2.43 -11.23 8.17
N MET A 13 3.69 -11.46 7.78
CA MET A 13 4.01 -12.34 6.64
C MET A 13 3.64 -13.79 6.94
N VAL A 14 3.97 -14.26 8.15
CA VAL A 14 3.53 -15.59 8.62
C VAL A 14 2.01 -15.68 8.62
N GLY A 15 1.33 -14.63 9.09
CA GLY A 15 -0.11 -14.51 9.08
C GLY A 15 -0.71 -14.64 7.68
N ILE A 16 -0.11 -14.02 6.66
CA ILE A 16 -0.57 -14.15 5.26
C ILE A 16 -0.48 -15.61 4.81
N VAL A 17 0.67 -16.25 5.03
CA VAL A 17 0.87 -17.66 4.64
C VAL A 17 -0.14 -18.57 5.33
N LEU A 18 -0.36 -18.37 6.65
CA LEU A 18 -1.35 -19.12 7.42
C LEU A 18 -2.78 -18.86 6.95
N ALA A 19 -3.13 -17.61 6.63
CA ALA A 19 -4.44 -17.25 6.10
C ALA A 19 -4.70 -17.93 4.74
N ILE A 20 -3.73 -17.90 3.82
CA ILE A 20 -3.87 -18.56 2.51
C ILE A 20 -3.92 -20.09 2.68
N ALA A 21 -3.06 -20.67 3.52
CA ALA A 21 -3.05 -22.10 3.79
C ALA A 21 -4.35 -22.56 4.45
N GLY A 22 -4.85 -21.83 5.45
CA GLY A 22 -6.13 -22.10 6.10
C GLY A 22 -7.30 -21.99 5.12
N ALA A 23 -7.29 -20.99 4.23
CA ALA A 23 -8.30 -20.84 3.20
C ALA A 23 -8.31 -22.02 2.21
N LYS A 24 -7.14 -22.59 1.91
CA LYS A 24 -7.02 -23.78 1.05
C LYS A 24 -7.54 -25.05 1.73
N LEU A 25 -7.33 -25.19 3.04
CA LEU A 25 -7.75 -26.38 3.79
C LEU A 25 -9.26 -26.41 4.02
N GLU A 26 -9.86 -25.29 4.40
CA GLU A 26 -11.29 -25.19 4.69
C GLU A 26 -11.87 -23.88 4.13
N PRO A 27 -12.16 -23.82 2.81
CA PRO A 27 -12.69 -22.63 2.17
C PRO A 27 -14.16 -22.36 2.52
N SER A 28 -14.92 -23.38 2.97
CA SER A 28 -16.35 -23.27 3.24
C SER A 28 -16.70 -22.24 4.33
N ILE A 29 -15.79 -21.99 5.27
CA ILE A 29 -15.99 -21.06 6.39
C ILE A 29 -16.01 -19.60 5.89
N GLY A 30 -15.15 -19.29 4.92
CA GLY A 30 -14.88 -17.93 4.46
C GLY A 30 -15.43 -17.59 3.08
N VAL A 31 -16.19 -18.48 2.46
CA VAL A 31 -16.86 -18.24 1.16
C VAL A 31 -18.10 -17.36 1.34
N ASN A 32 -18.51 -16.64 0.30
CA ASN A 32 -19.80 -15.92 0.31
C ASN A 32 -20.96 -16.87 0.62
N GLY A 33 -21.85 -16.46 1.53
CA GLY A 33 -22.90 -17.31 2.10
C GLY A 33 -22.44 -18.29 3.20
N GLY A 34 -21.13 -18.40 3.45
CA GLY A 34 -20.58 -19.19 4.55
C GLY A 34 -20.84 -18.60 5.94
N PRO A 35 -20.44 -19.29 7.02
CA PRO A 35 -20.63 -18.86 8.41
C PRO A 35 -20.13 -17.44 8.71
N LEU A 36 -19.02 -17.04 8.08
CA LEU A 36 -18.46 -15.70 8.27
C LEU A 36 -19.24 -14.62 7.51
N LYS A 37 -20.12 -14.95 6.56
CA LYS A 37 -20.83 -14.00 5.67
C LYS A 37 -19.92 -12.85 5.20
N PRO A 38 -18.83 -13.16 4.46
CA PRO A 38 -17.85 -12.17 4.03
C PRO A 38 -18.48 -11.01 3.26
N GLU A 39 -19.57 -11.26 2.53
CA GLU A 39 -20.32 -10.21 1.85
C GLU A 39 -20.74 -9.06 2.78
N ILE A 40 -20.94 -9.33 4.08
CA ILE A 40 -21.34 -8.33 5.08
C ILE A 40 -20.17 -8.03 6.03
N THR A 41 -19.65 -9.06 6.71
CA THR A 41 -18.66 -8.88 7.77
C THR A 41 -17.38 -8.28 7.21
N VAL A 42 -16.93 -8.74 6.05
CA VAL A 42 -15.72 -8.20 5.44
C VAL A 42 -16.03 -6.88 4.75
N SER A 43 -16.97 -6.87 3.80
CA SER A 43 -17.22 -5.69 2.96
C SER A 43 -17.60 -4.44 3.75
N TYR A 44 -18.32 -4.57 4.87
CA TYR A 44 -18.74 -3.44 5.68
C TYR A 44 -17.95 -3.33 6.98
N ILE A 45 -17.91 -4.38 7.82
CA ILE A 45 -17.33 -4.25 9.17
C ILE A 45 -15.80 -4.17 9.10
N ALA A 46 -15.15 -5.11 8.40
CA ALA A 46 -13.69 -5.14 8.31
C ALA A 46 -13.16 -3.90 7.58
N VAL A 47 -13.77 -3.55 6.44
CA VAL A 47 -13.37 -2.37 5.68
C VAL A 47 -13.59 -1.08 6.48
N ALA A 48 -14.77 -0.87 7.06
CA ALA A 48 -15.03 0.32 7.88
C ALA A 48 -14.09 0.38 9.09
N THR A 49 -13.76 -0.76 9.71
CA THR A 49 -12.80 -0.83 10.82
C THR A 49 -11.42 -0.37 10.38
N ILE A 50 -10.91 -0.82 9.22
CA ILE A 50 -9.61 -0.40 8.70
C ILE A 50 -9.58 1.12 8.46
N PHE A 51 -10.61 1.68 7.84
CA PHE A 51 -10.65 3.11 7.51
C PHE A 51 -10.93 3.99 8.73
N PHE A 52 -11.78 3.56 9.66
CA PHE A 52 -11.94 4.20 10.96
C PHE A 52 -10.65 4.22 11.77
N ASN A 53 -9.96 3.08 11.83
CA ASN A 53 -8.67 2.94 12.50
C ASN A 53 -7.59 3.82 11.85
N SER A 54 -7.60 3.91 10.52
CA SER A 54 -6.75 4.84 9.78
C SER A 54 -7.04 6.30 10.17
N GLY A 55 -8.33 6.68 10.24
CA GLY A 55 -8.77 7.97 10.76
C GLY A 55 -8.29 8.24 12.19
N LEU A 56 -8.36 7.28 13.11
CA LEU A 56 -7.85 7.46 14.48
C LEU A 56 -6.33 7.61 14.57
N SER A 57 -5.60 6.97 13.66
CA SER A 57 -4.13 6.94 13.68
C SER A 57 -3.48 8.22 13.18
N LEU A 58 -4.15 8.94 12.26
CA LEU A 58 -3.60 10.12 11.59
C LEU A 58 -3.67 11.35 12.49
N LYS A 59 -2.50 11.92 12.85
CA LYS A 59 -2.47 13.11 13.68
C LYS A 59 -2.86 14.34 12.88
N THR A 60 -3.77 15.16 13.43
CA THR A 60 -4.20 16.39 12.77
C THR A 60 -3.03 17.36 12.61
N GLU A 61 -2.08 17.35 13.55
CA GLU A 61 -0.85 18.15 13.51
C GLU A 61 0.05 17.75 12.34
N GLU A 62 0.15 16.43 12.08
CA GLU A 62 0.89 15.91 10.93
C GLU A 62 0.28 16.44 9.64
N LEU A 63 -1.06 16.49 9.49
CA LEU A 63 -1.70 17.06 8.30
C LEU A 63 -1.38 18.55 8.10
N THR A 64 -1.23 19.32 9.17
CA THR A 64 -1.00 20.77 9.11
C THR A 64 0.46 21.19 8.92
N SER A 65 1.44 20.33 9.26
CA SER A 65 2.88 20.65 9.10
C SER A 65 3.40 20.62 7.66
N ALA A 66 2.52 20.45 6.66
CA ALA A 66 2.80 20.33 5.23
C ALA A 66 3.54 21.53 4.60
N LEU A 67 3.47 22.71 5.23
CA LEU A 67 3.84 23.95 4.58
C LEU A 67 5.36 24.19 4.52
N VAL A 68 6.17 23.40 5.25
CA VAL A 68 7.61 23.68 5.36
C VAL A 68 8.42 23.09 4.19
N HIS A 69 7.95 22.02 3.53
CA HIS A 69 8.67 21.35 2.43
C HIS A 69 7.78 21.02 1.24
N LEU A 70 7.01 22.01 0.76
CA LEU A 70 6.01 21.84 -0.30
C LEU A 70 6.54 21.08 -1.54
N LYS A 71 7.77 21.40 -1.99
CA LYS A 71 8.41 20.74 -3.15
C LYS A 71 8.58 19.23 -2.96
N LEU A 72 9.01 18.81 -1.77
CA LEU A 72 9.22 17.41 -1.42
C LEU A 72 7.89 16.66 -1.38
N HIS A 73 6.90 17.26 -0.72
CA HIS A 73 5.58 16.66 -0.58
C HIS A 73 4.88 16.52 -1.94
N LEU A 74 4.85 17.60 -2.74
CA LEU A 74 4.27 17.55 -4.08
C LEU A 74 4.96 16.51 -4.97
N PHE A 75 6.30 16.42 -4.93
CA PHE A 75 7.02 15.42 -5.70
C PHE A 75 6.55 14.00 -5.35
N ILE A 76 6.51 13.66 -4.05
CA ILE A 76 6.13 12.32 -3.60
C ILE A 76 4.67 12.02 -3.98
N GLN A 77 3.75 12.97 -3.78
CA GLN A 77 2.33 12.74 -4.10
C GLN A 77 2.08 12.59 -5.59
N ILE A 78 2.65 13.48 -6.42
CA ILE A 78 2.55 13.39 -7.89
C ILE A 78 3.16 12.08 -8.39
N PHE A 79 4.33 11.69 -7.85
CA PHE A 79 4.95 10.44 -8.24
C PHE A 79 4.03 9.25 -7.92
N THR A 80 3.50 9.21 -6.70
CA THR A 80 2.74 8.04 -6.20
C THR A 80 1.36 7.91 -6.84
N LEU A 81 0.63 9.01 -7.01
CA LEU A 81 -0.79 9.01 -7.39
C LEU A 81 -1.04 9.39 -8.85
N ALA A 82 -0.05 9.91 -9.58
CA ALA A 82 -0.20 10.23 -10.99
C ALA A 82 0.85 9.50 -11.86
N PHE A 83 2.14 9.72 -11.60
CA PHE A 83 3.21 9.17 -12.44
C PHE A 83 3.24 7.64 -12.38
N PHE A 84 3.21 7.06 -11.19
CA PHE A 84 3.24 5.60 -11.01
C PHE A 84 2.07 4.91 -11.72
N PRO A 85 0.78 5.24 -11.47
CA PRO A 85 -0.33 4.55 -12.12
C PRO A 85 -0.35 4.76 -13.65
N ALA A 86 0.03 5.95 -14.14
CA ALA A 86 0.12 6.20 -15.58
C ALA A 86 1.24 5.38 -16.25
N THR A 87 2.41 5.28 -15.59
CA THR A 87 3.53 4.49 -16.11
C THR A 87 3.20 3.00 -16.14
N ILE A 88 2.54 2.49 -15.10
CA ILE A 88 2.06 1.10 -15.09
C ILE A 88 1.07 0.88 -16.21
N TRP A 89 0.11 1.78 -16.40
CA TRP A 89 -0.87 1.66 -17.47
C TRP A 89 -0.21 1.58 -18.85
N LEU A 90 0.78 2.45 -19.11
CA LEU A 90 1.55 2.42 -20.35
C LEU A 90 2.32 1.11 -20.52
N PHE A 91 2.97 0.63 -19.45
CA PHE A 91 3.69 -0.63 -19.46
C PHE A 91 2.77 -1.84 -19.70
N LEU A 92 1.54 -1.78 -19.19
CA LEU A 92 0.53 -2.81 -19.40
C LEU A 92 0.01 -2.87 -20.83
N GLN A 93 0.01 -1.76 -21.59
CA GLN A 93 -0.31 -1.80 -23.03
C GLN A 93 0.71 -2.64 -23.83
N LEU A 94 1.95 -2.73 -23.35
CA LEU A 94 2.97 -3.60 -23.95
C LEU A 94 2.82 -5.05 -23.47
N LEU A 95 2.50 -5.24 -22.18
CA LEU A 95 2.33 -6.57 -21.60
C LEU A 95 1.03 -7.28 -22.03
N SER A 96 -0.01 -6.56 -22.45
CA SER A 96 -1.26 -7.17 -22.93
C SER A 96 -1.09 -8.03 -24.19
N ILE A 97 0.03 -7.88 -24.91
CA ILE A 97 0.39 -8.69 -26.08
C ILE A 97 0.99 -10.04 -25.64
N THR A 98 1.43 -10.15 -24.40
CA THR A 98 2.03 -11.38 -23.84
C THR A 98 0.94 -12.33 -23.31
N PRO A 99 1.22 -13.64 -23.14
CA PRO A 99 0.22 -14.61 -22.69
C PRO A 99 -0.12 -14.52 -21.19
N ILE A 100 0.15 -13.39 -20.54
CA ILE A 100 -0.12 -13.20 -19.11
C ILE A 100 -1.63 -13.09 -18.91
N ASN A 101 -2.14 -13.76 -17.88
CA ASN A 101 -3.54 -13.63 -17.48
C ASN A 101 -3.96 -12.16 -17.30
N GLU A 102 -5.00 -11.74 -18.03
CA GLU A 102 -5.47 -10.34 -18.03
C GLU A 102 -5.88 -9.83 -16.64
N TRP A 103 -6.40 -10.70 -15.77
CA TRP A 103 -6.78 -10.32 -14.41
C TRP A 103 -5.58 -10.05 -13.51
N LEU A 104 -4.46 -10.75 -13.74
CA LEU A 104 -3.18 -10.42 -13.09
C LEU A 104 -2.64 -9.08 -13.61
N LEU A 105 -2.78 -8.78 -14.90
CA LEU A 105 -2.40 -7.47 -15.46
C LEU A 105 -3.27 -6.34 -14.87
N LYS A 106 -4.59 -6.53 -14.78
CA LYS A 106 -5.48 -5.60 -14.07
C LYS A 106 -5.08 -5.46 -12.61
N GLY A 107 -4.73 -6.56 -11.93
CA GLY A 107 -4.18 -6.53 -10.59
C GLY A 107 -2.91 -5.67 -10.50
N LEU A 108 -2.01 -5.75 -11.47
CA LEU A 108 -0.81 -4.90 -11.51
C LEU A 108 -1.16 -3.42 -11.69
N GLN A 109 -2.15 -3.08 -12.52
CA GLN A 109 -2.66 -1.71 -12.62
C GLN A 109 -3.18 -1.23 -11.26
N THR A 110 -3.87 -2.09 -10.52
CA THR A 110 -4.41 -1.71 -9.22
C THR A 110 -3.31 -1.37 -8.24
N VAL A 111 -2.20 -2.14 -8.22
CA VAL A 111 -1.00 -1.83 -7.44
C VAL A 111 -0.49 -0.43 -7.78
N GLY A 112 -0.44 -0.09 -9.06
CA GLY A 112 -0.04 1.23 -9.53
C GLY A 112 -0.89 2.37 -8.96
N CYS A 113 -2.19 2.16 -8.79
CA CYS A 113 -3.13 3.15 -8.27
C CYS A 113 -3.11 3.27 -6.74
N MET A 114 -2.46 2.36 -6.01
CA MET A 114 -2.53 2.34 -4.54
C MET A 114 -1.82 3.52 -3.89
N PRO A 115 -2.30 3.99 -2.72
CA PRO A 115 -1.61 5.00 -1.92
C PRO A 115 -0.32 4.46 -1.31
N PRO A 116 0.55 5.35 -0.78
CA PRO A 116 1.69 4.93 0.03
C PRO A 116 1.22 4.28 1.34
N PRO A 117 2.01 3.35 1.92
CA PRO A 117 1.68 2.75 3.22
C PRO A 117 2.05 3.69 4.37
N VAL A 118 1.20 3.75 5.40
CA VAL A 118 1.40 4.58 6.60
C VAL A 118 2.68 4.23 7.38
N SER A 119 3.13 2.97 7.32
CA SER A 119 4.16 2.45 8.23
C SER A 119 5.45 2.00 7.53
N SER A 120 5.39 1.07 6.58
CA SER A 120 6.60 0.40 6.06
C SER A 120 7.60 1.37 5.42
N ALA A 121 7.11 2.38 4.67
CA ALA A 121 7.97 3.41 4.09
C ALA A 121 8.67 4.23 5.19
N VAL A 122 7.95 4.63 6.24
CA VAL A 122 8.48 5.38 7.39
C VAL A 122 9.55 4.59 8.12
N ILE A 123 9.29 3.30 8.40
CA ILE A 123 10.23 2.42 9.09
C ILE A 123 11.54 2.30 8.31
N LEU A 124 11.47 2.13 6.98
CA LEU A 124 12.64 2.04 6.12
C LEU A 124 13.40 3.37 6.04
N THR A 125 12.71 4.50 5.93
CA THR A 125 13.34 5.83 5.99
C THR A 125 14.06 6.04 7.31
N LYS A 126 13.44 5.66 8.42
CA LYS A 126 14.05 5.73 9.76
C LYS A 126 15.27 4.83 9.90
N ALA A 127 15.21 3.59 9.37
CA ALA A 127 16.32 2.64 9.45
C ALA A 127 17.58 3.15 8.72
N VAL A 128 17.40 3.86 7.61
CA VAL A 128 18.48 4.54 6.90
C VAL A 128 19.00 5.77 7.68
N GLY A 129 18.12 6.44 8.43
CA GLY A 129 18.38 7.74 9.07
C GLY A 129 18.02 8.93 8.16
N GLY A 130 17.08 8.73 7.24
CA GLY A 130 16.57 9.79 6.36
C GLY A 130 15.62 10.75 7.07
N ASN A 131 14.94 11.59 6.29
CA ASN A 131 13.97 12.55 6.82
C ASN A 131 12.70 11.84 7.32
N GLU A 132 12.72 11.36 8.56
CA GLU A 132 11.61 10.64 9.20
C GLU A 132 10.34 11.49 9.26
N ALA A 133 10.46 12.79 9.56
CA ALA A 133 9.32 13.69 9.64
C ALA A 133 8.60 13.82 8.28
N ALA A 134 9.36 14.01 7.20
CA ALA A 134 8.79 14.05 5.86
C ALA A 134 8.20 12.70 5.44
N ALA A 135 8.80 11.58 5.87
CA ALA A 135 8.27 10.25 5.61
C ALA A 135 6.92 10.02 6.31
N ILE A 136 6.83 10.35 7.60
CA ILE A 136 5.59 10.27 8.39
C ILE A 136 4.52 11.10 7.70
N PHE A 137 4.83 12.36 7.41
CA PHE A 137 3.90 13.26 6.74
C PHE A 137 3.40 12.69 5.42
N ASN A 138 4.30 12.34 4.49
CA ASN A 138 3.90 11.91 3.15
C ASN A 138 3.16 10.58 3.15
N SER A 139 3.52 9.68 4.08
CA SER A 139 2.84 8.40 4.24
C SER A 139 1.44 8.61 4.78
N ALA A 140 1.28 9.46 5.80
CA ALA A 140 0.00 9.81 6.40
C ALA A 140 -0.91 10.56 5.41
N PHE A 141 -0.42 11.67 4.88
CA PHE A 141 -1.14 12.52 3.93
C PHE A 141 -1.43 11.80 2.62
N GLY A 142 -0.46 11.09 2.05
CA GLY A 142 -0.67 10.32 0.83
C GLY A 142 -1.62 9.14 1.01
N SER A 143 -1.61 8.49 2.18
CA SER A 143 -2.65 7.51 2.53
C SER A 143 -4.02 8.14 2.55
N PHE A 144 -4.19 9.28 3.23
CA PHE A 144 -5.46 10.00 3.27
C PHE A 144 -5.92 10.45 1.87
N LEU A 145 -5.01 10.99 1.07
CA LEU A 145 -5.33 11.52 -0.25
C LEU A 145 -5.66 10.39 -1.23
N GLY A 146 -4.91 9.29 -1.22
CA GLY A 146 -5.23 8.12 -2.03
C GLY A 146 -6.47 7.38 -1.56
N ILE A 147 -6.93 7.56 -0.32
CA ILE A 147 -8.25 7.05 0.07
C ILE A 147 -9.38 7.59 -0.82
N VAL A 148 -9.27 8.84 -1.23
CA VAL A 148 -10.24 9.48 -2.13
C VAL A 148 -9.87 9.29 -3.60
N ILE A 149 -8.57 9.42 -3.93
CA ILE A 149 -8.10 9.41 -5.32
C ILE A 149 -8.00 8.00 -5.90
N THR A 150 -7.53 7.00 -5.14
CA THR A 150 -7.29 5.65 -5.67
C THR A 150 -8.52 5.03 -6.30
N PRO A 151 -9.73 5.09 -5.72
CA PRO A 151 -10.90 4.55 -6.39
C PRO A 151 -11.23 5.24 -7.71
N LEU A 152 -11.03 6.56 -7.81
CA LEU A 152 -11.19 7.30 -9.07
C LEU A 152 -10.15 6.86 -10.11
N LEU A 153 -8.90 6.63 -9.70
CA LEU A 153 -7.84 6.11 -10.59
C LEU A 153 -8.16 4.69 -11.06
N LEU A 154 -8.64 3.81 -10.17
CA LEU A 154 -9.03 2.46 -10.54
C LEU A 154 -10.14 2.50 -11.60
N LEU A 155 -11.17 3.30 -11.36
CA LEU A 155 -12.28 3.51 -12.28
C LEU A 155 -11.82 4.09 -13.63
N LEU A 156 -10.87 5.02 -13.62
CA LEU A 156 -10.30 5.63 -14.83
C LEU A 156 -9.49 4.62 -15.66
N PHE A 157 -8.59 3.87 -15.02
CA PHE A 157 -7.64 3.01 -15.74
C PHE A 157 -8.17 1.62 -16.06
N LEU A 158 -9.08 1.08 -15.24
CA LEU A 158 -9.64 -0.26 -15.44
C LEU A 158 -11.02 -0.24 -16.09
N GLY A 159 -11.66 0.93 -16.13
CA GLY A 159 -13.03 1.10 -16.59
C GLY A 159 -14.05 0.41 -15.68
N SER A 160 -15.33 0.75 -15.86
CA SER A 160 -16.40 -0.09 -15.31
C SER A 160 -16.53 -1.32 -16.19
N SER A 161 -16.28 -2.50 -15.64
CA SER A 161 -16.66 -3.75 -16.31
C SER A 161 -18.19 -3.88 -16.22
N SER A 162 -18.89 -3.24 -17.17
CA SER A 162 -20.27 -3.37 -17.70
C SER A 162 -21.47 -3.76 -16.82
N SER A 163 -21.33 -4.11 -15.54
CA SER A 163 -22.41 -4.64 -14.70
C SER A 163 -22.73 -3.77 -13.48
N VAL A 164 -21.79 -2.98 -12.97
CA VAL A 164 -21.98 -2.19 -11.75
C VAL A 164 -21.93 -0.70 -12.07
N PRO A 165 -23.03 0.07 -11.84
CA PRO A 165 -23.07 1.48 -12.16
C PRO A 165 -22.07 2.27 -11.30
N PHE A 166 -21.31 3.17 -11.92
CA PHE A 166 -20.32 4.04 -11.26
C PHE A 166 -20.85 4.72 -9.98
N THR A 167 -22.10 5.17 -10.01
CA THR A 167 -22.76 5.82 -8.87
C THR A 167 -22.84 4.90 -7.65
N SER A 168 -23.08 3.60 -7.85
CA SER A 168 -23.15 2.64 -6.75
C SER A 168 -21.78 2.39 -6.12
N ILE A 169 -20.73 2.23 -6.94
CA ILE A 169 -19.35 2.08 -6.48
C ILE A 169 -18.94 3.33 -5.69
N PHE A 170 -19.21 4.53 -6.22
CA PHE A 170 -18.88 5.77 -5.54
C PHE A 170 -19.62 5.93 -4.21
N SER A 171 -20.93 5.64 -4.17
CA SER A 171 -21.73 5.70 -2.93
C SER A 171 -21.21 4.70 -1.89
N GLN A 172 -20.91 3.46 -2.31
CA GLN A 172 -20.37 2.43 -1.43
C GLN A 172 -19.00 2.82 -0.89
N LEU A 173 -18.09 3.31 -1.73
CA LEU A 173 -16.78 3.83 -1.29
C LEU A 173 -16.96 4.97 -0.30
N PHE A 174 -17.82 5.93 -0.58
CA PHE A 174 -18.06 7.04 0.34
C PHE A 174 -18.52 6.52 1.72
N MET A 175 -19.49 5.60 1.75
CA MET A 175 -20.04 5.06 3.00
C MET A 175 -19.10 4.12 3.77
N THR A 176 -18.27 3.34 3.07
CA THR A 176 -17.40 2.33 3.70
C THR A 176 -15.98 2.84 3.95
N VAL A 177 -15.59 3.91 3.27
CA VAL A 177 -14.22 4.43 3.29
C VAL A 177 -14.19 5.84 3.88
N VAL A 178 -14.90 6.78 3.26
CA VAL A 178 -14.82 8.21 3.63
C VAL A 178 -15.53 8.45 4.97
N VAL A 179 -16.74 7.94 5.14
CA VAL A 179 -17.53 8.13 6.37
C VAL A 179 -16.83 7.56 7.61
N PRO A 180 -16.35 6.30 7.63
CA PRO A 180 -15.66 5.75 8.81
C PRO A 180 -14.36 6.49 9.10
N LEU A 181 -13.65 6.94 8.06
CA LEU A 181 -12.44 7.74 8.23
C LEU A 181 -12.74 9.09 8.89
N ILE A 182 -13.76 9.81 8.42
CA ILE A 182 -14.17 11.10 9.00
C ILE A 182 -14.62 10.89 10.45
N ILE A 183 -15.42 9.87 10.73
CA ILE A 183 -15.83 9.52 12.08
C ILE A 183 -14.59 9.22 12.95
N GLY A 184 -13.60 8.49 12.43
CA GLY A 184 -12.33 8.24 13.11
C GLY A 184 -11.58 9.52 13.45
N GLN A 185 -11.48 10.48 12.51
CA GLN A 185 -10.85 11.78 12.76
C GLN A 185 -11.62 12.62 13.78
N ILE A 186 -12.95 12.63 13.72
CA ILE A 186 -13.80 13.33 14.69
C ILE A 186 -13.59 12.73 16.08
N VAL A 187 -13.67 11.40 16.22
CA VAL A 187 -13.46 10.69 17.49
C VAL A 187 -12.07 11.00 18.02
N ARG A 188 -11.02 10.95 17.17
CA ARG A 188 -9.64 11.25 17.56
C ARG A 188 -9.52 12.62 18.25
N ARG A 189 -10.24 13.64 17.77
CA ARG A 189 -10.23 14.98 18.36
C ARG A 189 -10.65 14.97 19.83
N TYR A 190 -11.60 14.12 20.21
CA TYR A 190 -12.11 14.02 21.58
C TYR A 190 -11.27 13.09 22.48
N ILE A 191 -10.66 12.05 21.91
CA ILE A 191 -9.88 11.06 22.68
C ILE A 191 -8.36 11.19 22.48
N LYS A 192 -7.89 12.33 21.96
CA LYS A 192 -6.48 12.57 21.62
C LYS A 192 -5.53 12.24 22.78
N ASP A 193 -5.80 12.76 23.97
CA ASP A 193 -4.95 12.55 25.14
C ASP A 193 -4.88 11.07 25.54
N TRP A 194 -6.01 10.35 25.43
CA TRP A 194 -6.05 8.92 25.72
C TRP A 194 -5.24 8.12 24.69
N LEU A 195 -5.36 8.47 23.40
CA LEU A 195 -4.62 7.83 22.32
C LEU A 195 -3.11 8.06 22.45
N GLU A 196 -2.68 9.26 22.80
CA GLU A 196 -1.26 9.59 22.97
C GLU A 196 -0.65 8.90 24.20
N ARG A 197 -1.44 8.67 25.24
CA ARG A 197 -1.03 7.94 26.45
C ARG A 197 -0.99 6.43 26.22
N LYS A 198 -2.05 5.84 25.67
CA LYS A 198 -2.18 4.38 25.51
C LYS A 198 -1.46 3.83 24.28
N LYS A 199 -1.29 4.65 23.23
CA LYS A 199 -0.64 4.28 21.96
C LYS A 199 -1.18 2.94 21.43
N PRO A 200 -2.50 2.84 21.16
CA PRO A 200 -3.07 1.60 20.68
C PRO A 200 -2.34 1.12 19.41
N PRO A 201 -2.17 -0.19 19.22
CA PRO A 201 -1.38 -0.74 18.12
C PRO A 201 -2.20 -0.74 16.82
N PHE A 202 -2.56 0.45 16.33
CA PHE A 202 -3.40 0.64 15.15
C PHE A 202 -2.94 -0.22 13.95
N GLY A 203 -1.63 -0.27 13.70
CA GLY A 203 -1.07 -1.13 12.65
C GLY A 203 -1.39 -2.61 12.83
N ALA A 204 -1.29 -3.14 14.05
CA ALA A 204 -1.58 -4.54 14.33
C ALA A 204 -3.08 -4.85 14.21
N ILE A 205 -3.94 -3.92 14.63
CA ILE A 205 -5.40 -4.03 14.46
C ILE A 205 -5.73 -4.09 12.96
N SER A 206 -5.27 -3.12 12.18
CA SER A 206 -5.48 -3.11 10.73
C SER A 206 -4.90 -4.35 10.03
N SER A 207 -3.71 -4.81 10.43
CA SER A 207 -3.11 -6.03 9.89
C SER A 207 -3.92 -7.29 10.24
N SER A 208 -4.48 -7.38 11.45
CA SER A 208 -5.30 -8.52 11.86
C SER A 208 -6.62 -8.57 11.07
N VAL A 209 -7.26 -7.41 10.92
CA VAL A 209 -8.47 -7.29 10.09
C VAL A 209 -8.14 -7.62 8.63
N LEU A 210 -7.02 -7.12 8.11
CA LEU A 210 -6.55 -7.43 6.75
C LEU A 210 -6.30 -8.93 6.55
N LEU A 211 -5.74 -9.65 7.52
CA LEU A 211 -5.57 -11.11 7.43
C LEU A 211 -6.92 -11.83 7.28
N MET A 212 -7.98 -11.37 7.97
CA MET A 212 -9.33 -11.89 7.77
C MET A 212 -9.84 -11.61 6.34
N ILE A 213 -9.59 -10.41 5.80
CA ILE A 213 -9.97 -10.07 4.42
C ILE A 213 -9.24 -10.99 3.44
N ILE A 214 -7.93 -11.19 3.62
CA ILE A 214 -7.13 -12.09 2.78
C ILE A 214 -7.68 -13.51 2.87
N TYR A 215 -7.91 -14.05 4.08
CA TYR A 215 -8.47 -15.38 4.27
C TYR A 215 -9.77 -15.58 3.50
N THR A 216 -10.76 -14.70 3.68
CA THR A 216 -12.06 -14.82 2.98
C THR A 216 -11.94 -14.67 1.48
N THR A 217 -11.12 -13.74 0.97
CA THR A 217 -10.88 -13.58 -0.46
C THR A 217 -10.27 -14.84 -1.09
N PHE A 218 -9.35 -15.52 -0.40
CA PHE A 218 -8.80 -16.80 -0.89
C PHE A 218 -9.76 -17.98 -0.72
N CYS A 219 -10.63 -17.98 0.30
CA CYS A 219 -11.70 -18.98 0.41
C CYS A 219 -12.63 -18.95 -0.81
N ASP A 220 -13.07 -17.75 -1.22
CA ASP A 220 -13.83 -17.54 -2.46
C ASP A 220 -13.07 -18.01 -3.71
N THR A 221 -11.74 -17.89 -3.69
CA THR A 221 -10.88 -18.31 -4.81
C THR A 221 -10.81 -19.82 -4.94
N PHE A 222 -10.46 -20.50 -3.86
CA PHE A 222 -10.28 -21.94 -3.86
C PHE A 222 -11.61 -22.70 -3.99
N SER A 223 -12.73 -22.03 -3.70
CA SER A 223 -14.08 -22.56 -3.97
C SER A 223 -14.51 -22.40 -5.43
N ASN A 224 -13.85 -21.54 -6.21
CA ASN A 224 -14.19 -21.28 -7.60
C ASN A 224 -13.34 -22.14 -8.55
N PRO A 225 -13.91 -23.20 -9.16
CA PRO A 225 -13.15 -24.11 -10.03
C PRO A 225 -12.68 -23.45 -11.33
N ASN A 226 -13.24 -22.31 -11.71
CA ASN A 226 -12.92 -21.60 -12.95
C ASN A 226 -11.64 -20.75 -12.86
N ILE A 227 -11.04 -20.63 -11.68
CA ILE A 227 -9.85 -19.78 -11.47
C ILE A 227 -8.60 -20.63 -11.62
N ASP A 228 -8.13 -20.76 -12.86
CA ASP A 228 -6.88 -21.46 -13.15
C ASP A 228 -5.70 -20.49 -12.99
N LEU A 229 -5.00 -20.62 -11.86
CA LEU A 229 -3.77 -19.88 -11.57
C LEU A 229 -2.61 -20.52 -12.35
N ASP A 230 -2.41 -20.05 -13.57
CA ASP A 230 -1.22 -20.38 -14.34
C ASP A 230 0.05 -20.03 -13.55
N LYS A 231 0.82 -21.07 -13.19
CA LYS A 231 2.10 -20.94 -12.47
C LYS A 231 3.10 -20.10 -13.26
N PHE A 232 3.08 -20.17 -14.59
CA PHE A 232 3.95 -19.37 -15.44
C PHE A 232 3.63 -17.88 -15.30
N SER A 233 2.36 -17.50 -15.42
CA SER A 233 1.89 -16.13 -15.19
C SER A 233 2.23 -15.62 -13.78
N LEU A 234 2.12 -16.47 -12.74
CA LEU A 234 2.50 -16.10 -11.37
C LEU A 234 4.01 -15.85 -11.20
N VAL A 235 4.85 -16.69 -11.80
CA VAL A 235 6.32 -16.48 -11.75
C VAL A 235 6.70 -15.23 -12.52
N LEU A 236 6.06 -15.00 -13.67
CA LEU A 236 6.32 -13.82 -14.47
C LEU A 236 5.86 -12.54 -13.77
N ILE A 237 4.68 -12.53 -13.12
CA ILE A 237 4.19 -11.35 -12.38
C ILE A 237 5.09 -11.04 -11.18
N LEU A 238 5.63 -12.07 -10.52
CA LEU A 238 6.62 -11.90 -9.45
C LEU A 238 7.85 -11.17 -10.00
N PHE A 239 8.42 -11.64 -11.10
CA PHE A 239 9.58 -11.00 -11.72
C PHE A 239 9.28 -9.54 -12.11
N ILE A 240 8.13 -9.31 -12.76
CA ILE A 240 7.66 -7.97 -13.17
C ILE A 240 7.55 -7.03 -11.95
N ILE A 241 6.98 -7.50 -10.84
CA ILE A 241 6.85 -6.72 -9.60
C ILE A 241 8.22 -6.33 -9.04
N PHE A 242 9.17 -7.26 -8.99
CA PHE A 242 10.54 -6.96 -8.54
C PHE A 242 11.21 -5.94 -9.46
N SER A 243 11.09 -6.11 -10.78
CA SER A 243 11.63 -5.18 -11.78
C SER A 243 11.02 -3.79 -11.67
N ILE A 244 9.70 -3.67 -11.52
CA ILE A 244 8.99 -2.40 -11.36
C ILE A 244 9.43 -1.69 -10.09
N GLN A 245 9.43 -2.39 -8.95
CA GLN A 245 9.82 -1.81 -7.66
C GLN A 245 11.25 -1.29 -7.70
N LEU A 246 12.19 -2.09 -8.22
CA LEU A 246 13.59 -1.68 -8.34
C LEU A 246 13.76 -0.50 -9.31
N SER A 247 13.07 -0.54 -10.45
CA SER A 247 13.14 0.52 -11.47
C SER A 247 12.62 1.85 -10.94
N PHE A 248 11.50 1.87 -10.23
CA PHE A 248 10.99 3.10 -9.63
C PHE A 248 11.84 3.60 -8.46
N MET A 249 12.41 2.71 -7.64
CA MET A 249 13.37 3.11 -6.61
C MET A 249 14.62 3.76 -7.22
N LEU A 250 15.14 3.20 -8.31
CA LEU A 250 16.27 3.76 -9.04
C LEU A 250 15.90 5.10 -9.71
N LEU A 251 14.73 5.18 -10.35
CA LEU A 251 14.26 6.39 -11.02
C LEU A 251 14.11 7.56 -10.03
N THR A 252 13.47 7.31 -8.89
CA THR A 252 13.27 8.31 -7.83
C THR A 252 14.60 8.71 -7.19
N PHE A 253 15.55 7.79 -7.06
CA PHE A 253 16.92 8.10 -6.66
C PHE A 253 17.62 9.03 -7.67
N ILE A 254 17.58 8.72 -8.97
CA ILE A 254 18.22 9.54 -10.01
C ILE A 254 17.62 10.95 -10.05
N PHE A 255 16.29 11.07 -10.06
CA PHE A 255 15.64 12.38 -10.07
C PHE A 255 15.94 13.20 -8.82
N SER A 256 15.92 12.58 -7.64
CA SER A 256 16.13 13.30 -6.39
C SER A 256 17.60 13.69 -6.15
N THR A 257 18.56 12.98 -6.74
CA THR A 257 20.00 13.26 -6.59
C THR A 257 20.58 14.18 -7.65
N ARG A 258 19.79 14.57 -8.66
CA ARG A 258 20.21 15.53 -9.69
C ARG A 258 20.51 16.90 -9.07
N ASN A 259 21.56 17.59 -9.53
CA ASN A 259 22.02 18.86 -8.95
C ASN A 259 20.94 19.95 -8.80
N ASN A 260 19.90 19.94 -9.65
CA ASN A 260 18.83 20.95 -9.61
C ASN A 260 17.59 20.52 -8.79
N SER A 261 17.63 19.36 -8.13
CA SER A 261 16.47 18.85 -7.38
C SER A 261 16.20 19.67 -6.11
N GLY A 262 17.24 20.25 -5.49
CA GLY A 262 17.14 20.98 -4.23
C GLY A 262 16.79 20.10 -3.02
N PHE A 263 16.83 18.77 -3.16
CA PHE A 263 16.56 17.83 -2.07
C PHE A 263 17.83 17.49 -1.31
N THR A 264 17.74 17.39 0.02
CA THR A 264 18.86 16.91 0.83
C THR A 264 19.01 15.39 0.67
N PRO A 265 20.18 14.82 0.99
CA PRO A 265 20.34 13.36 1.00
C PRO A 265 19.31 12.65 1.88
N ALA A 266 18.88 13.27 2.99
CA ALA A 266 17.85 12.72 3.87
C ALA A 266 16.45 12.76 3.23
N ASP A 267 16.16 13.79 2.42
CA ASP A 267 14.91 13.90 1.66
C ASP A 267 14.86 12.86 0.54
N THR A 268 15.98 12.62 -0.15
CA THR A 268 16.08 11.54 -1.15
C THR A 268 15.68 10.19 -0.57
N VAL A 269 16.08 9.87 0.66
CA VAL A 269 15.67 8.63 1.33
C VAL A 269 14.16 8.58 1.54
N ALA A 270 13.55 9.69 1.98
CA ALA A 270 12.10 9.77 2.12
C ALA A 270 11.39 9.62 0.77
N ILE A 271 11.91 10.25 -0.29
CA ILE A 271 11.39 10.14 -1.66
C ILE A 271 11.38 8.68 -2.11
N ILE A 272 12.52 7.98 -2.05
CA ILE A 272 12.63 6.61 -2.57
C ILE A 272 11.58 5.69 -1.93
N PHE A 273 11.44 5.73 -0.60
CA PHE A 273 10.51 4.82 0.07
C PHE A 273 9.06 5.28 -0.01
N CYS A 274 8.77 6.56 0.21
CA CYS A 274 7.38 7.04 0.26
C CYS A 274 6.73 7.12 -1.13
N SER A 275 7.50 7.24 -2.21
CA SER A 275 6.94 7.35 -3.56
C SER A 275 6.74 6.01 -4.26
N THR A 276 7.52 4.99 -3.89
CA THR A 276 7.52 3.68 -4.55
C THR A 276 6.70 2.63 -3.81
N HIS A 277 6.59 2.76 -2.48
CA HIS A 277 5.87 1.78 -1.70
C HIS A 277 4.37 1.99 -1.81
N LYS A 278 3.64 0.88 -1.85
CA LYS A 278 2.19 0.82 -2.01
C LYS A 278 1.53 0.12 -0.82
N SER A 279 0.34 0.59 -0.46
CA SER A 279 -0.40 0.14 0.72
C SER A 279 -1.27 -1.08 0.42
N LEU A 280 -0.89 -2.23 0.96
CA LEU A 280 -1.73 -3.43 0.96
C LEU A 280 -2.98 -3.24 1.83
N THR A 281 -2.81 -2.64 3.00
CA THR A 281 -3.86 -2.47 4.01
C THR A 281 -5.03 -1.64 3.52
N LEU A 282 -4.77 -0.62 2.71
CA LEU A 282 -5.82 0.20 2.10
C LEU A 282 -6.29 -0.40 0.78
N GLY A 283 -5.39 -1.06 0.03
CA GLY A 283 -5.70 -1.52 -1.31
C GLY A 283 -6.64 -2.71 -1.40
N ILE A 284 -6.49 -3.74 -0.56
CA ILE A 284 -7.39 -4.90 -0.60
C ILE A 284 -8.84 -4.52 -0.27
N PRO A 285 -9.12 -3.72 0.79
CA PRO A 285 -10.46 -3.16 1.01
C PRO A 285 -11.03 -2.42 -0.18
N MET A 286 -10.24 -1.56 -0.83
CA MET A 286 -10.69 -0.81 -2.01
C MET A 286 -11.03 -1.73 -3.18
N LEU A 287 -10.19 -2.74 -3.44
CA LEU A 287 -10.46 -3.73 -4.49
C LEU A 287 -11.77 -4.47 -4.22
N LYS A 288 -12.02 -4.87 -2.98
CA LYS A 288 -13.24 -5.59 -2.62
C LYS A 288 -14.51 -4.76 -2.85
N ILE A 289 -14.41 -3.43 -2.74
CA ILE A 289 -15.53 -2.52 -3.05
C ILE A 289 -15.66 -2.30 -4.55
N VAL A 290 -14.56 -1.94 -5.23
CA VAL A 290 -14.58 -1.59 -6.66
C VAL A 290 -14.93 -2.79 -7.54
N PHE A 291 -14.47 -3.98 -7.16
CA PHE A 291 -14.71 -5.25 -7.85
C PHE A 291 -15.66 -6.15 -7.06
N ALA A 292 -16.55 -5.57 -6.25
CA ALA A 292 -17.58 -6.34 -5.57
C ALA A 292 -18.40 -7.17 -6.58
N GLY A 293 -18.61 -8.45 -6.28
CA GLY A 293 -19.35 -9.37 -7.14
C GLY A 293 -18.62 -9.87 -8.38
N HIS A 294 -17.34 -9.51 -8.60
CA HIS A 294 -16.54 -10.07 -9.69
C HIS A 294 -15.88 -11.39 -9.27
N GLU A 295 -16.06 -12.44 -10.07
CA GLU A 295 -15.50 -13.77 -9.81
C GLU A 295 -13.96 -13.76 -9.72
N HIS A 296 -13.28 -12.80 -10.35
CA HIS A 296 -11.83 -12.71 -10.41
C HIS A 296 -11.18 -11.73 -9.41
N LEU A 297 -11.92 -11.26 -8.39
CA LEU A 297 -11.39 -10.33 -7.37
C LEU A 297 -10.07 -10.83 -6.74
N SER A 298 -9.96 -12.13 -6.57
CA SER A 298 -8.76 -12.76 -6.01
C SER A 298 -7.54 -12.66 -6.92
N LEU A 299 -7.70 -12.96 -8.21
CA LEU A 299 -6.64 -12.80 -9.21
C LEU A 299 -6.15 -11.35 -9.25
N ILE A 300 -7.08 -10.39 -9.23
CA ILE A 300 -6.75 -8.96 -9.19
C ILE A 300 -5.96 -8.61 -7.91
N SER A 301 -6.24 -9.28 -6.80
CA SER A 301 -5.58 -9.04 -5.50
C SER A 301 -4.16 -9.63 -5.41
N VAL A 302 -3.84 -10.67 -6.20
CA VAL A 302 -2.57 -11.40 -6.12
C VAL A 302 -1.35 -10.47 -6.34
N PRO A 303 -1.29 -9.63 -7.39
CA PRO A 303 -0.16 -8.73 -7.57
C PRO A 303 0.09 -7.82 -6.38
N LEU A 304 -0.96 -7.32 -5.73
CA LEU A 304 -0.82 -6.46 -4.54
C LEU A 304 -0.26 -7.23 -3.33
N LEU A 305 -0.67 -8.49 -3.16
CA LEU A 305 -0.17 -9.37 -2.12
C LEU A 305 1.28 -9.79 -2.34
N ILE A 306 1.72 -9.88 -3.58
CA ILE A 306 3.13 -10.14 -3.94
C ILE A 306 3.97 -8.86 -3.78
N TYR A 307 3.42 -7.71 -4.20
CA TYR A 307 4.12 -6.43 -4.16
C TYR A 307 4.50 -6.01 -2.74
N HIS A 308 3.60 -6.23 -1.77
CA HIS A 308 3.82 -5.80 -0.39
C HIS A 308 5.03 -6.44 0.32
N PRO A 309 5.23 -7.78 0.33
CA PRO A 309 6.46 -8.37 0.85
C PRO A 309 7.67 -8.04 -0.03
N ALA A 310 7.50 -7.97 -1.36
CA ALA A 310 8.60 -7.66 -2.28
C ALA A 310 9.19 -6.25 -2.01
N GLN A 311 8.36 -5.22 -1.85
CA GLN A 311 8.83 -3.86 -1.53
C GLN A 311 9.54 -3.79 -0.18
N ILE A 312 9.05 -4.52 0.85
CA ILE A 312 9.67 -4.52 2.18
C ILE A 312 11.01 -5.23 2.13
N LEU A 313 11.09 -6.37 1.43
CA LEU A 313 12.32 -7.12 1.24
C LEU A 313 13.36 -6.29 0.51
N LEU A 314 13.02 -5.76 -0.67
CA LEU A 314 13.91 -4.93 -1.47
C LEU A 314 14.33 -3.67 -0.72
N GLY A 315 13.38 -3.00 -0.06
CA GLY A 315 13.67 -1.83 0.77
C GLY A 315 14.65 -2.15 1.88
N SER A 316 14.44 -3.25 2.61
CA SER A 316 15.30 -3.69 3.72
C SER A 316 16.70 -4.07 3.25
N VAL A 317 16.82 -4.76 2.10
CA VAL A 317 18.12 -5.11 1.49
C VAL A 317 18.89 -3.86 1.06
N LEU A 318 18.19 -2.82 0.60
CA LEU A 318 18.81 -1.58 0.14
C LEU A 318 19.16 -0.60 1.29
N VAL A 319 18.62 -0.78 2.50
CA VAL A 319 18.88 0.10 3.66
C VAL A 319 20.39 0.35 3.89
N PRO A 320 21.28 -0.67 3.97
CA PRO A 320 22.71 -0.44 4.23
C PRO A 320 23.38 0.37 3.11
N THR A 321 23.04 0.07 1.85
CA THR A 321 23.60 0.73 0.67
C THR A 321 23.19 2.20 0.62
N ILE A 322 21.89 2.48 0.78
CA ILE A 322 21.36 3.85 0.78
C ILE A 322 21.93 4.63 1.98
N LYS A 323 22.08 4.00 3.14
CA LYS A 323 22.68 4.63 4.33
C LYS A 323 24.14 5.01 4.09
N SER A 324 24.94 4.10 3.52
CA SER A 324 26.35 4.37 3.18
C SER A 324 26.47 5.56 2.22
N TRP A 325 25.64 5.57 1.17
CA TRP A 325 25.56 6.68 0.21
C TRP A 325 25.20 8.01 0.89
N MET A 326 24.15 8.02 1.73
CA MET A 326 23.66 9.22 2.40
C MET A 326 24.73 9.82 3.32
N VAL A 327 25.39 8.99 4.13
CA VAL A 327 26.45 9.43 5.05
C VAL A 327 27.65 9.99 4.26
N SER A 328 28.02 9.36 3.14
CA SER A 328 29.10 9.85 2.27
C SER A 328 28.77 11.24 1.70
N ARG A 329 27.56 11.44 1.18
CA ARG A 329 27.11 12.74 0.66
C ARG A 329 27.04 13.81 1.74
N GLN A 330 26.53 13.49 2.93
CA GLN A 330 26.47 14.44 4.05
C GLN A 330 27.86 14.87 4.53
N LYS A 331 28.84 13.96 4.55
CA LYS A 331 30.24 14.30 4.84
C LYS A 331 30.84 15.22 3.77
N GLY A 332 30.59 14.93 2.49
CA GLY A 332 31.05 15.76 1.38
C GLY A 332 30.52 17.20 1.45
N VAL A 333 29.25 17.40 1.81
CA VAL A 333 28.67 18.74 1.99
C VAL A 333 29.27 19.49 3.18
N LYS A 334 29.61 18.80 4.28
CA LYS A 334 30.29 19.44 5.42
C LYS A 334 31.70 19.92 5.10
N LEU A 335 32.41 19.22 4.21
CA LEU A 335 33.77 19.60 3.81
C LEU A 335 33.80 20.82 2.86
N THR A 336 32.75 21.02 2.05
CA THR A 336 32.65 22.16 1.13
C THR A 336 32.06 23.42 1.74
N ARG A 337 31.47 23.33 2.95
CA ARG A 337 31.09 24.47 3.79
C ARG A 337 31.89 24.42 5.09
N PRO A 338 33.19 24.80 5.09
CA PRO A 338 33.84 25.07 6.36
C PRO A 338 33.06 26.20 7.02
N THR A 339 32.69 26.00 8.28
CA THR A 339 32.14 27.03 9.16
C THR A 339 33.07 28.24 9.10
N VAL A 340 32.63 29.29 8.41
CA VAL A 340 33.21 30.63 8.46
C VAL A 340 32.59 31.36 9.62
#